data_AF-O82791-F1
#
_entry.id   AF-O82791-F1
#
_cell.length_a   1.000
_cell.length_b   1.000
_cell.length_c   1.000
_cell.angle_alpha   90.00
_cell.angle_beta   90.00
_cell.angle_gamma   90.00
#
_symmetry.space_group_name_H-M   'P 1'
#
loop_
_entity.id
_entity.type
_entity.pdbx_description
1 polymer ?
#
loop_
_entity_poly.entity_id
_entity_poly.type
_entity_poly.pdbx_seq_one_letter_code
_entity_poly.pdbx_strand_id
1 'polypeptide(L)'
;DVYYWECKGYTPLFPRILGHEASGIVESVGEGVNDLKPGDHVLPIFTGECKECRHCLSEESNNMCELLRINCDRGVMLADGKTRFSINGKPIYHFVGTSTFSQYTVVHVGQVAKISPTAPLDKVCPISCGICTGFGATVNVAKPKKGQTVAVFGLGAVGLAAAEGARVCGASRIIAVDVNPRRFEEAKRFGITEFVNPKDYDKPVQEVIVEMTGGGVDRSV
;
A
#
# COMPACT_ATOMS: atom_id res chain seq x y z
N ASP A 1 7.33 0.27 -7.23
CA ASP A 1 8.04 -0.25 -8.43
C ASP A 1 8.89 0.79 -9.13
N VAL A 2 8.31 1.87 -9.68
CA VAL A 2 9.04 2.88 -10.49
C VAL A 2 10.30 3.40 -9.81
N TYR A 3 10.21 3.79 -8.53
CA TYR A 3 11.36 4.31 -7.77
C TYR A 3 12.57 3.34 -7.74
N TYR A 4 12.32 2.05 -7.56
CA TYR A 4 13.36 1.00 -7.55
C TYR A 4 13.82 0.62 -8.95
N TRP A 5 12.91 0.65 -9.93
CA TRP A 5 13.26 0.47 -11.34
C TRP A 5 14.25 1.54 -11.82
N GLU A 6 14.03 2.79 -11.45
CA GLU A 6 14.90 3.93 -11.78
C GLU A 6 16.18 4.00 -10.93
N CYS A 7 16.40 3.05 -10.02
CA CYS A 7 17.57 3.01 -9.13
C CYS A 7 17.76 4.27 -8.28
N LYS A 8 16.67 4.93 -7.89
CA LYS A 8 16.75 6.14 -7.06
C LYS A 8 17.06 5.72 -5.62
N GLY A 9 18.09 6.29 -5.01
CA GLY A 9 18.34 6.23 -3.55
C GLY A 9 18.67 4.86 -2.92
N TYR A 10 18.80 3.77 -3.69
CA TYR A 10 19.04 2.42 -3.18
C TYR A 10 20.12 1.67 -3.99
N THR A 11 20.63 0.57 -3.44
CA THR A 11 21.54 -0.33 -4.14
C THR A 11 20.82 -1.02 -5.30
N PRO A 12 21.23 -0.81 -6.57
CA PRO A 12 20.59 -1.44 -7.71
C PRO A 12 20.72 -2.97 -7.67
N LEU A 13 19.63 -3.68 -7.93
CA LEU A 13 19.61 -5.14 -8.05
C LEU A 13 18.90 -5.55 -9.34
N PHE A 14 19.65 -6.06 -10.32
CA PHE A 14 19.15 -6.46 -11.64
C PHE A 14 19.87 -7.73 -12.15
N PRO A 15 19.22 -8.55 -13.02
CA PRO A 15 17.84 -8.41 -13.51
C PRO A 15 16.81 -8.76 -12.43
N ARG A 16 15.65 -8.09 -12.45
CA ARG A 16 14.63 -8.19 -11.38
C ARG A 16 13.21 -8.11 -11.94
N ILE A 17 12.31 -8.96 -11.43
CA ILE A 17 10.87 -8.87 -11.72
C ILE A 17 10.24 -8.00 -10.64
N LEU A 18 9.61 -6.91 -11.06
CA LEU A 18 8.91 -5.96 -10.19
C LEU A 18 7.44 -6.35 -10.03
N GLY A 19 6.64 -5.45 -9.46
CA GLY A 19 5.22 -5.62 -9.23
C GLY A 19 4.93 -6.18 -7.84
N HIS A 20 4.02 -5.52 -7.13
CA HIS A 20 3.52 -5.93 -5.81
C HIS A 20 2.03 -5.64 -5.60
N GLU A 21 1.37 -5.05 -6.61
CA GLU A 21 -0.07 -4.91 -6.67
C GLU A 21 -0.60 -5.93 -7.67
N ALA A 22 -1.26 -6.98 -7.17
CA ALA A 22 -1.85 -8.02 -8.00
C ALA A 22 -2.94 -8.77 -7.25
N SER A 23 -3.67 -9.54 -8.02
CA SER A 23 -4.65 -10.51 -7.56
C SER A 23 -4.48 -11.74 -8.43
N GLY A 24 -4.75 -12.92 -7.88
CA GLY A 24 -4.50 -14.16 -8.59
C GLY A 24 -5.20 -15.35 -7.96
N ILE A 25 -4.89 -16.51 -8.51
CA ILE A 25 -5.42 -17.79 -8.07
C ILE A 25 -4.23 -18.67 -7.68
N VAL A 26 -4.32 -19.32 -6.53
CA VAL A 26 -3.31 -20.28 -6.09
C VAL A 26 -3.26 -21.44 -7.07
N GLU A 27 -2.10 -21.68 -7.68
CA GLU A 27 -1.88 -22.83 -8.56
C GLU A 27 -1.47 -24.07 -7.74
N SER A 28 -0.48 -23.92 -6.87
CA SER A 28 0.00 -24.97 -5.96
C SER A 28 0.51 -24.37 -4.65
N VAL A 29 0.70 -25.22 -3.64
CA VAL A 29 1.24 -24.83 -2.34
C VAL A 29 2.43 -25.72 -1.96
N GLY A 30 3.40 -25.13 -1.25
CA GLY A 30 4.55 -25.88 -0.72
C GLY A 30 4.19 -26.71 0.51
N GLU A 31 5.11 -27.57 0.93
CA GLU A 31 4.98 -28.36 2.16
C GLU A 31 4.75 -27.46 3.39
N GLY A 32 3.86 -27.88 4.29
CA GLY A 32 3.53 -27.16 5.53
C GLY A 32 2.50 -26.03 5.38
N VAL A 33 2.07 -25.70 4.16
CA VAL A 33 1.01 -24.71 3.93
C VAL A 33 -0.37 -25.36 4.13
N ASN A 34 -1.10 -24.92 5.16
CA ASN A 34 -2.43 -25.47 5.50
C ASN A 34 -3.59 -24.47 5.25
N ASP A 35 -3.30 -23.17 5.22
CA ASP A 35 -4.32 -22.11 5.16
C ASP A 35 -4.73 -21.73 3.71
N LEU A 36 -4.03 -22.28 2.71
CA LEU A 36 -4.26 -22.05 1.28
C LEU A 36 -4.28 -23.38 0.53
N LYS A 37 -5.01 -23.42 -0.59
CA LYS A 37 -5.04 -24.56 -1.52
C LYS A 37 -5.18 -24.10 -2.97
N PRO A 38 -4.86 -24.97 -3.95
CA PRO A 38 -5.15 -24.69 -5.36
C PRO A 38 -6.58 -24.22 -5.59
N GLY A 39 -6.74 -23.18 -6.40
CA GLY A 39 -8.02 -22.55 -6.72
C GLY A 39 -8.46 -21.42 -5.79
N ASP A 40 -7.80 -21.21 -4.64
CA ASP A 40 -8.12 -20.06 -3.78
C ASP A 40 -7.75 -18.73 -4.47
N HIS A 41 -8.66 -17.75 -4.39
CA HIS A 41 -8.39 -16.39 -4.85
C HIS A 41 -7.59 -15.63 -3.78
N VAL A 42 -6.54 -14.92 -4.22
CA VAL A 42 -5.57 -14.32 -3.31
C VAL A 42 -5.05 -12.96 -3.76
N LEU A 43 -4.56 -12.18 -2.80
CA LEU A 43 -3.73 -10.99 -3.01
C LEU A 43 -2.32 -11.25 -2.43
N PRO A 44 -1.24 -11.18 -3.23
CA PRO A 44 0.11 -11.06 -2.70
C PRO A 44 0.34 -9.66 -2.11
N ILE A 45 0.88 -9.61 -0.89
CA ILE A 45 1.14 -8.38 -0.13
C ILE A 45 2.66 -8.21 0.04
N PHE A 46 3.17 -6.99 -0.14
CA PHE A 46 4.61 -6.67 -0.09
C PHE A 46 5.26 -6.82 1.30
N THR A 47 4.44 -6.97 2.33
CA THR A 47 4.79 -7.30 3.72
C THR A 47 3.87 -8.44 4.17
N GLY A 48 4.27 -9.22 5.16
CA GLY A 48 3.50 -10.39 5.59
C GLY A 48 3.20 -10.44 7.08
N GLU A 49 2.53 -11.51 7.47
CA GLU A 49 2.12 -11.85 8.83
C GLU A 49 2.41 -13.33 9.09
N CYS A 50 3.36 -13.62 9.99
CA CYS A 50 3.70 -15.00 10.34
C CYS A 50 2.83 -15.58 11.46
N LYS A 51 1.95 -14.77 12.07
CA LYS A 51 1.02 -15.12 13.16
C LYS A 51 1.66 -15.54 14.50
N GLU A 52 2.97 -15.69 14.57
CA GLU A 52 3.66 -16.25 15.75
C GLU A 52 4.68 -15.29 16.40
N CYS A 53 5.22 -14.31 15.65
CA CYS A 53 6.20 -13.38 16.21
C CYS A 53 5.56 -12.36 17.16
N ARG A 54 6.37 -11.75 18.03
CA ARG A 54 5.92 -10.74 19.00
C ARG A 54 5.07 -9.63 18.38
N HIS A 55 5.43 -9.17 17.19
CA HIS A 55 4.68 -8.14 16.48
C HIS A 55 3.30 -8.65 16.05
N CYS A 56 3.22 -9.81 15.39
CA CYS A 56 1.95 -10.40 14.97
C CYS A 56 0.99 -10.66 16.15
N LEU A 57 1.52 -10.99 17.33
CA LEU A 57 0.73 -11.21 18.54
C LEU A 57 0.34 -9.92 19.28
N SER A 58 0.85 -8.76 18.88
CA SER A 58 0.58 -7.46 19.50
C SER A 58 -0.61 -6.76 18.84
N GLU A 59 -1.55 -6.25 19.62
CA GLU A 59 -2.69 -5.50 19.09
C GLU A 59 -2.29 -4.18 18.40
N GLU A 60 -1.16 -3.58 18.79
CA GLU A 60 -0.70 -2.28 18.28
C GLU A 60 0.25 -2.40 17.07
N SER A 61 1.02 -3.50 16.99
CA SER A 61 2.07 -3.69 15.97
C SER A 61 1.90 -4.95 15.13
N ASN A 62 0.69 -5.53 15.09
CA ASN A 62 0.35 -6.75 14.35
C ASN A 62 0.70 -6.73 12.86
N ASN A 63 0.89 -5.55 12.26
CA ASN A 63 1.23 -5.36 10.86
C ASN A 63 2.75 -5.26 10.57
N MET A 64 3.62 -5.30 11.58
CA MET A 64 5.08 -5.17 11.45
C MET A 64 5.82 -6.47 11.74
N CYS A 65 5.40 -7.56 11.09
CA CYS A 65 5.92 -8.91 11.31
C CYS A 65 7.46 -8.97 11.33
N GLU A 66 8.02 -9.63 12.35
CA GLU A 66 9.46 -9.70 12.52
C GLU A 66 10.16 -10.41 11.35
N LEU A 67 9.56 -11.49 10.87
CA LEU A 67 10.05 -12.35 9.79
C LEU A 67 9.74 -11.77 8.39
N LEU A 68 8.53 -11.25 8.21
CA LEU A 68 7.96 -10.96 6.89
C LEU A 68 7.77 -9.47 6.60
N ARG A 69 8.30 -8.57 7.45
CA ARG A 69 8.34 -7.14 7.14
C ARG A 69 8.96 -6.87 5.77
N ILE A 70 8.52 -5.78 5.15
CA ILE A 70 9.04 -5.33 3.85
C ILE A 70 10.58 -5.29 3.85
N ASN A 71 11.18 -5.84 2.80
CA ASN A 71 12.61 -5.73 2.53
C ASN A 71 12.80 -5.55 1.02
N CYS A 72 13.21 -4.35 0.63
CA CYS A 72 13.36 -3.99 -0.77
C CYS A 72 14.69 -4.43 -1.40
N ASP A 73 15.69 -4.77 -0.59
CA ASP A 73 17.01 -5.22 -1.05
C ASP A 73 17.05 -6.74 -1.28
N ARG A 74 16.14 -7.48 -0.62
CA ARG A 74 16.03 -8.94 -0.76
C ARG A 74 15.55 -9.31 -2.17
N GLY A 75 16.39 -10.06 -2.88
CA GLY A 75 16.10 -10.61 -4.21
C GLY A 75 15.71 -12.09 -4.25
N VAL A 76 15.58 -12.73 -3.10
CA VAL A 76 15.51 -14.19 -2.96
C VAL A 76 14.46 -14.62 -1.92
N MET A 77 14.05 -15.89 -1.97
CA MET A 77 13.12 -16.48 -1.01
C MET A 77 13.78 -16.71 0.35
N LEU A 78 13.00 -16.62 1.43
CA LEU A 78 13.48 -16.83 2.80
C LEU A 78 13.94 -18.27 3.06
N ALA A 79 13.27 -19.26 2.45
CA ALA A 79 13.48 -20.67 2.77
C ALA A 79 14.89 -21.19 2.43
N ASP A 80 15.47 -20.71 1.32
CA ASP A 80 16.74 -21.24 0.80
C ASP A 80 17.70 -20.16 0.28
N GLY A 81 17.34 -18.88 0.39
CA GLY A 81 18.16 -17.78 -0.13
C GLY A 81 18.32 -17.79 -1.64
N LYS A 82 17.44 -18.48 -2.40
CA LYS A 82 17.49 -18.53 -3.87
C LYS A 82 16.28 -17.84 -4.50
N THR A 83 16.42 -17.44 -5.75
CA THR A 83 15.27 -17.01 -6.57
C THR A 83 14.47 -18.21 -7.08
N ARG A 84 13.26 -17.96 -7.57
CA ARG A 84 12.42 -18.93 -8.30
C ARG A 84 12.33 -18.63 -9.79
N PHE A 85 12.98 -17.55 -10.23
CA PHE A 85 12.98 -17.11 -11.62
C PHE A 85 14.35 -17.27 -12.25
N SER A 86 14.38 -17.76 -13.50
CA SER A 86 15.60 -17.81 -14.29
C SER A 86 15.30 -17.68 -15.78
N ILE A 87 16.28 -17.17 -16.53
CA ILE A 87 16.32 -17.24 -18.00
C ILE A 87 17.65 -17.88 -18.37
N ASN A 88 17.62 -18.97 -19.15
CA ASN A 88 18.81 -19.70 -19.58
C ASN A 88 19.74 -20.10 -18.41
N GLY A 89 19.15 -20.52 -17.28
CA GLY A 89 19.88 -20.88 -16.06
C GLY A 89 20.45 -19.71 -15.27
N LYS A 90 20.31 -18.45 -15.74
CA LYS A 90 20.74 -17.26 -15.01
C LYS A 90 19.61 -16.73 -14.12
N PRO A 91 19.88 -16.36 -12.86
CA PRO A 91 18.85 -15.93 -11.92
C PRO A 91 18.24 -14.58 -12.31
N ILE A 92 16.95 -14.43 -12.05
CA ILE A 92 16.25 -13.14 -12.03
C ILE A 92 15.72 -12.92 -10.62
N TYR A 93 15.99 -11.77 -10.03
CA TYR A 93 15.68 -11.51 -8.63
C TYR A 93 14.22 -11.17 -8.40
N HIS A 94 13.73 -11.51 -7.20
CA HIS A 94 12.42 -11.12 -6.70
C HIS A 94 12.38 -9.65 -6.27
N PHE A 95 11.19 -9.05 -6.25
CA PHE A 95 10.92 -7.74 -5.66
C PHE A 95 9.88 -7.84 -4.55
N VAL A 96 10.23 -7.35 -3.35
CA VAL A 96 9.40 -7.32 -2.13
C VAL A 96 8.64 -8.62 -1.82
N GLY A 97 9.20 -9.76 -2.24
CA GLY A 97 8.62 -11.09 -2.06
C GLY A 97 7.36 -11.38 -2.87
N THR A 98 7.04 -10.58 -3.89
CA THR A 98 5.79 -10.71 -4.66
C THR A 98 6.03 -10.87 -6.16
N SER A 99 6.82 -9.99 -6.79
CA SER A 99 7.28 -10.11 -8.19
C SER A 99 6.13 -10.34 -9.19
N THR A 100 5.08 -9.53 -9.12
CA THR A 100 3.80 -9.79 -9.79
C THR A 100 3.77 -9.44 -11.28
N PHE A 101 4.84 -8.87 -11.84
CA PHE A 101 4.98 -8.68 -13.29
C PHE A 101 5.45 -9.97 -13.98
N SER A 102 4.76 -11.07 -13.69
CA SER A 102 4.96 -12.41 -14.24
C SER A 102 3.62 -13.14 -14.25
N GLN A 103 3.40 -14.03 -15.22
CA GLN A 103 2.17 -14.84 -15.29
C GLN A 103 2.03 -15.79 -14.09
N TYR A 104 3.16 -16.24 -13.52
CA TYR A 104 3.23 -17.01 -12.30
C TYR A 104 4.31 -16.45 -11.39
N THR A 105 4.08 -16.47 -10.08
CA THR A 105 5.05 -16.06 -9.07
C THR A 105 4.98 -16.99 -7.87
N VAL A 106 6.06 -17.03 -7.09
CA VAL A 106 6.15 -17.81 -5.85
C VAL A 106 6.30 -16.83 -4.70
N VAL A 107 5.39 -16.91 -3.73
CA VAL A 107 5.27 -15.97 -2.61
C VAL A 107 5.25 -16.76 -1.30
N HIS A 108 5.82 -16.20 -0.25
CA HIS A 108 5.73 -16.80 1.08
C HIS A 108 4.27 -16.80 1.55
N VAL A 109 3.76 -17.90 2.12
CA VAL A 109 2.34 -18.03 2.53
C VAL A 109 1.85 -16.87 3.41
N GLY A 110 2.67 -16.42 4.37
CA GLY A 110 2.33 -15.28 5.23
C GLY A 110 2.27 -13.92 4.51
N GLN A 111 2.65 -13.83 3.24
CA GLN A 111 2.48 -12.65 2.37
C GLN A 111 1.30 -12.81 1.40
N VAL A 112 0.44 -13.82 1.59
CA VAL A 112 -0.69 -14.10 0.71
C VAL A 112 -1.99 -14.00 1.49
N ALA A 113 -2.79 -12.98 1.17
CA ALA A 113 -4.12 -12.82 1.75
C ALA A 113 -5.15 -13.56 0.90
N LYS A 114 -5.79 -14.58 1.48
CA LYS A 114 -6.95 -15.24 0.88
C LYS A 114 -8.14 -14.28 0.87
N ILE A 115 -8.81 -14.17 -0.27
CA ILE A 115 -9.96 -13.28 -0.46
C ILE A 115 -11.20 -14.05 -0.93
N SER A 116 -12.34 -13.35 -0.99
CA SER A 116 -13.57 -13.91 -1.53
C SER A 116 -13.37 -14.40 -2.98
N PRO A 117 -13.83 -15.61 -3.33
CA PRO A 117 -13.76 -16.10 -4.72
C PRO A 117 -14.66 -15.30 -5.67
N THR A 118 -15.62 -14.53 -5.15
CA THR A 118 -16.50 -13.66 -5.96
C THR A 118 -15.94 -12.27 -6.19
N ALA A 119 -14.80 -11.92 -5.57
CA ALA A 119 -14.19 -10.62 -5.77
C ALA A 119 -13.66 -10.50 -7.21
N PRO A 120 -13.98 -9.40 -7.93
CA PRO A 120 -13.46 -9.18 -9.27
C PRO A 120 -11.95 -8.88 -9.19
N LEU A 121 -11.13 -9.86 -9.58
CA LEU A 121 -9.68 -9.80 -9.45
C LEU A 121 -9.07 -8.58 -10.16
N ASP A 122 -9.63 -8.17 -11.29
CA ASP A 122 -9.22 -6.98 -12.06
C ASP A 122 -9.47 -5.65 -11.33
N LYS A 123 -10.24 -5.65 -10.23
CA LYS A 123 -10.53 -4.44 -9.43
C LYS A 123 -9.83 -4.43 -8.09
N VAL A 124 -9.69 -5.59 -7.45
CA VAL A 124 -9.20 -5.66 -6.07
C VAL A 124 -7.68 -5.67 -5.94
N CYS A 125 -6.94 -5.83 -7.05
CA CYS A 125 -5.48 -5.85 -7.01
C CYS A 125 -4.81 -4.62 -6.35
N PRO A 126 -5.29 -3.36 -6.47
CA PRO A 126 -4.61 -2.22 -5.86
C PRO A 126 -4.81 -2.13 -4.33
N ILE A 127 -5.71 -2.97 -3.78
CA ILE A 127 -5.96 -3.07 -2.34
C ILE A 127 -4.73 -3.66 -1.63
N SER A 128 -3.85 -4.41 -2.31
CA SER A 128 -2.67 -5.02 -1.69
C SER A 128 -1.54 -4.04 -1.34
N CYS A 129 -1.66 -2.76 -1.70
CA CYS A 129 -0.69 -1.73 -1.30
C CYS A 129 -1.31 -0.34 -1.10
N GLY A 130 -1.35 0.48 -2.14
CA GLY A 130 -1.56 1.92 -2.01
C GLY A 130 -2.91 2.30 -1.41
N ILE A 131 -3.98 1.61 -1.82
CA ILE A 131 -5.33 1.89 -1.32
C ILE A 131 -5.44 1.59 0.18
N CYS A 132 -5.06 0.38 0.61
CA CYS A 132 -5.11 0.01 2.03
C CYS A 132 -4.19 0.87 2.89
N THR A 133 -3.05 1.32 2.35
CA THR A 133 -2.13 2.20 3.07
C THR A 133 -2.81 3.52 3.42
N GLY A 134 -3.39 4.20 2.42
CA GLY A 134 -4.08 5.47 2.63
C GLY A 134 -5.33 5.33 3.49
N PHE A 135 -6.21 4.40 3.11
CA PHE A 135 -7.45 4.16 3.83
C PHE A 135 -7.19 3.79 5.29
N GLY A 136 -6.26 2.85 5.53
CA GLY A 136 -5.83 2.41 6.86
C GLY A 136 -5.18 3.52 7.68
N ALA A 137 -4.34 4.38 7.08
CA ALA A 137 -3.78 5.54 7.77
C ALA A 137 -4.87 6.44 8.35
N THR A 138 -5.99 6.60 7.63
CA THR A 138 -7.10 7.40 8.14
C THR A 138 -7.98 6.64 9.13
N VAL A 139 -8.48 5.46 8.78
CA VAL A 139 -9.50 4.77 9.60
C VAL A 139 -8.91 4.06 10.81
N ASN A 140 -7.65 3.59 10.74
CA ASN A 140 -7.01 2.84 11.82
C ASN A 140 -6.05 3.68 12.66
N VAL A 141 -5.49 4.78 12.12
CA VAL A 141 -4.51 5.61 12.85
C VAL A 141 -5.08 6.99 13.18
N ALA A 142 -5.41 7.81 12.17
CA ALA A 142 -5.88 9.17 12.41
C ALA A 142 -7.24 9.20 13.13
N LYS A 143 -8.15 8.28 12.79
CA LYS A 143 -9.48 8.09 13.39
C LYS A 143 -10.24 9.43 13.56
N PRO A 144 -10.48 10.19 12.46
CA PRO A 144 -11.27 11.41 12.56
C PRO A 144 -12.69 11.07 13.04
N LYS A 145 -13.20 11.88 13.96
CA LYS A 145 -14.60 11.80 14.42
C LYS A 145 -15.51 12.47 13.39
N LYS A 146 -16.78 12.07 13.38
CA LYS A 146 -17.81 12.70 12.54
C LYS A 146 -17.82 14.22 12.75
N GLY A 147 -17.83 14.97 11.65
CA GLY A 147 -17.84 16.43 11.65
C GLY A 147 -16.46 17.08 11.69
N GLN A 148 -15.38 16.33 11.94
CA GLN A 148 -14.03 16.89 11.98
C GLN A 148 -13.48 17.29 10.60
N THR A 149 -12.44 18.12 10.61
CA THR A 149 -11.70 18.57 9.43
C THR A 149 -10.43 17.75 9.25
N VAL A 150 -10.15 17.30 8.03
CA VAL A 150 -8.95 16.52 7.68
C VAL A 150 -8.15 17.21 6.58
N ALA A 151 -6.83 17.35 6.76
CA ALA A 151 -5.92 17.68 5.67
C ALA A 151 -5.28 16.41 5.09
N VAL A 152 -5.17 16.32 3.76
CA VAL A 152 -4.53 15.20 3.05
C VAL A 152 -3.39 15.73 2.19
N PHE A 153 -2.15 15.30 2.46
CA PHE A 153 -0.97 15.74 1.72
C PHE A 153 -0.59 14.78 0.59
N GLY A 154 -0.82 15.23 -0.65
CA GLY A 154 -0.60 14.48 -1.88
C GLY A 154 -1.88 13.80 -2.39
N LEU A 155 -2.12 13.90 -3.70
CA LEU A 155 -3.29 13.31 -4.38
C LEU A 155 -2.90 12.16 -5.31
N GLY A 156 -1.98 11.30 -4.84
CA GLY A 156 -1.75 9.98 -5.43
C GLY A 156 -2.74 8.93 -4.91
N ALA A 157 -2.57 7.66 -5.29
CA ALA A 157 -3.45 6.57 -4.85
C ALA A 157 -3.61 6.50 -3.32
N VAL A 158 -2.51 6.67 -2.58
CA VAL A 158 -2.51 6.69 -1.10
C VAL A 158 -3.36 7.85 -0.57
N GLY A 159 -3.12 9.08 -1.03
CA GLY A 159 -3.85 10.25 -0.55
C GLY A 159 -5.34 10.22 -0.91
N LEU A 160 -5.69 9.76 -2.12
CA LEU A 160 -7.09 9.58 -2.51
C LEU A 160 -7.79 8.53 -1.63
N ALA A 161 -7.10 7.44 -1.28
CA ALA A 161 -7.66 6.43 -0.37
C ALA A 161 -7.75 6.94 1.09
N ALA A 162 -6.83 7.80 1.53
CA ALA A 162 -6.92 8.48 2.82
C ALA A 162 -8.11 9.44 2.88
N ALA A 163 -8.33 10.22 1.82
CA ALA A 163 -9.51 11.07 1.68
C ALA A 163 -10.81 10.25 1.74
N GLU A 164 -10.84 9.11 1.05
CA GLU A 164 -11.98 8.19 1.10
C GLU A 164 -12.20 7.62 2.51
N GLY A 165 -11.13 7.29 3.25
CA GLY A 165 -11.19 6.93 4.66
C GLY A 165 -11.79 8.04 5.52
N ALA A 166 -11.39 9.29 5.31
CA ALA A 166 -11.92 10.45 6.03
C ALA A 166 -13.41 10.67 5.72
N ARG A 167 -13.81 10.48 4.46
CA ARG A 167 -15.21 10.53 4.02
C ARG A 167 -16.05 9.46 4.71
N VAL A 168 -15.55 8.22 4.77
CA VAL A 168 -16.22 7.10 5.47
C VAL A 168 -16.35 7.35 6.97
N CYS A 169 -15.34 7.97 7.61
CA CYS A 169 -15.40 8.39 9.00
C CYS A 169 -16.34 9.60 9.25
N GLY A 170 -16.87 10.23 8.20
CA GLY A 170 -17.81 11.33 8.29
C GLY A 170 -17.16 12.69 8.57
N ALA A 171 -15.93 12.91 8.12
CA ALA A 171 -15.31 14.23 8.11
C ALA A 171 -16.19 15.23 7.33
N SER A 172 -16.34 16.46 7.85
CA SER A 172 -17.18 17.49 7.22
C SER A 172 -16.43 18.32 6.18
N ARG A 173 -15.11 18.45 6.36
CA ARG A 173 -14.19 19.19 5.49
C ARG A 173 -12.96 18.34 5.26
N ILE A 174 -12.60 18.13 4.00
CA ILE A 174 -11.41 17.37 3.60
C ILE A 174 -10.60 18.24 2.64
N ILE A 175 -9.48 18.77 3.14
CA ILE A 175 -8.62 19.73 2.44
C ILE A 175 -7.46 18.96 1.80
N ALA A 176 -7.41 18.92 0.49
CA ALA A 176 -6.29 18.33 -0.24
C ALA A 176 -5.15 19.33 -0.44
N VAL A 177 -3.92 18.85 -0.29
CA VAL A 177 -2.70 19.62 -0.57
C VAL A 177 -1.88 18.90 -1.63
N ASP A 178 -1.78 19.43 -2.85
CA ASP A 178 -0.92 18.87 -3.92
C ASP A 178 -0.40 20.01 -4.81
N VAL A 179 0.77 19.81 -5.43
CA VAL A 179 1.38 20.79 -6.35
C VAL A 179 0.81 20.73 -7.77
N ASN A 180 0.02 19.70 -8.08
CA ASN A 180 -0.60 19.50 -9.38
C ASN A 180 -2.12 19.76 -9.30
N PRO A 181 -2.59 20.98 -9.61
CA PRO A 181 -4.00 21.35 -9.48
C PRO A 181 -4.95 20.52 -10.36
N ARG A 182 -4.44 19.89 -11.43
CA ARG A 182 -5.24 19.04 -12.31
C ARG A 182 -5.83 17.81 -11.60
N ARG A 183 -5.27 17.41 -10.44
CA ARG A 183 -5.77 16.27 -9.66
C ARG A 183 -7.02 16.60 -8.85
N PHE A 184 -7.32 17.87 -8.62
CA PHE A 184 -8.38 18.27 -7.69
C PHE A 184 -9.77 17.81 -8.17
N GLU A 185 -10.09 18.00 -9.46
CA GLU A 185 -11.43 17.70 -9.96
C GLU A 185 -11.80 16.23 -9.76
N GLU A 186 -10.86 15.32 -10.04
CA GLU A 186 -11.05 13.90 -9.81
C GLU A 186 -11.07 13.55 -8.32
N ALA A 187 -10.26 14.23 -7.51
CA ALA A 187 -10.16 13.99 -6.07
C ALA A 187 -11.47 14.30 -5.31
N LYS A 188 -12.34 15.17 -5.84
CA LYS A 188 -13.68 15.41 -5.27
C LYS A 188 -14.53 14.14 -5.18
N ARG A 189 -14.33 13.19 -6.11
CA ARG A 189 -15.02 11.89 -6.10
C ARG A 189 -14.66 11.03 -4.88
N PHE A 190 -13.54 11.33 -4.22
CA PHE A 190 -13.04 10.65 -3.02
C PHE A 190 -13.33 11.45 -1.74
N GLY A 191 -14.22 12.45 -1.81
CA GLY A 191 -14.65 13.24 -0.66
C GLY A 191 -13.86 14.53 -0.41
N ILE A 192 -12.83 14.84 -1.21
CA ILE A 192 -12.13 16.13 -1.09
C ILE A 192 -13.13 17.28 -1.33
N THR A 193 -13.17 18.23 -0.40
CA THR A 193 -14.05 19.40 -0.46
C THR A 193 -13.32 20.66 -0.90
N GLU A 194 -12.04 20.78 -0.55
CA GLU A 194 -11.21 21.97 -0.75
C GLU A 194 -9.82 21.57 -1.21
N PHE A 195 -9.12 22.47 -1.90
CA PHE A 195 -7.79 22.21 -2.44
C PHE A 195 -6.87 23.39 -2.22
N VAL A 196 -5.64 23.09 -1.83
CA VAL A 196 -4.56 24.05 -1.63
C VAL A 196 -3.37 23.59 -2.46
N ASN A 197 -2.94 24.41 -3.40
CA ASN A 197 -1.66 24.23 -4.06
C ASN A 197 -0.64 25.13 -3.36
N PRO A 198 0.40 24.57 -2.71
CA PRO A 198 1.39 25.37 -1.99
C PRO A 198 2.10 26.43 -2.85
N LYS A 199 2.12 26.26 -4.19
CA LYS A 199 2.75 27.21 -5.11
C LYS A 199 1.93 28.49 -5.33
N ASP A 200 0.67 28.52 -4.91
CA ASP A 200 -0.22 29.66 -5.07
C ASP A 200 -0.17 30.62 -3.86
N TYR A 201 0.72 30.35 -2.89
CA TYR A 201 0.86 31.10 -1.65
C TYR A 201 2.33 31.41 -1.36
N ASP A 202 2.61 32.63 -0.92
CA ASP A 202 3.95 33.01 -0.42
C ASP A 202 4.20 32.49 1.00
N LYS A 203 3.13 32.27 1.77
CA LYS A 203 3.20 31.75 3.14
C LYS A 203 3.42 30.23 3.14
N PRO A 204 4.05 29.68 4.19
CA PRO A 204 4.10 28.24 4.39
C PRO A 204 2.69 27.61 4.40
N VAL A 205 2.53 26.47 3.74
CA VAL A 205 1.21 25.83 3.56
C VAL A 205 0.49 25.52 4.88
N GLN A 206 1.24 25.22 5.95
CA GLN A 206 0.65 25.01 7.26
C GLN A 206 -0.04 26.25 7.81
N GLU A 207 0.48 27.46 7.54
CA GLU A 207 -0.15 28.71 7.96
C GLU A 207 -1.43 28.97 7.17
N VAL A 208 -1.41 28.70 5.86
CA VAL A 208 -2.60 28.77 5.00
C VAL A 208 -3.72 27.88 5.54
N ILE A 209 -3.40 26.63 5.89
CA ILE A 209 -4.38 25.69 6.45
C ILE A 209 -4.90 26.17 7.83
N VAL A 210 -4.02 26.68 8.70
CA VAL A 210 -4.41 27.23 10.00
C VAL A 210 -5.39 28.40 9.82
N GLU A 211 -5.12 29.30 8.89
CA GLU A 211 -5.99 30.44 8.56
C GLU A 211 -7.35 29.97 8.00
N MET A 212 -7.36 28.99 7.09
CA MET A 212 -8.59 28.42 6.49
C MET A 212 -9.52 27.70 7.49
N THR A 213 -8.98 27.28 8.63
CA THR A 213 -9.67 26.41 9.59
C THR A 213 -9.83 27.04 10.96
N GLY A 214 -9.32 28.27 11.16
CA GLY A 214 -9.43 28.99 12.44
C GLY A 214 -8.59 28.38 13.56
N GLY A 215 -7.43 27.78 13.23
CA GLY A 215 -6.52 27.19 14.23
C GLY A 215 -5.83 25.89 13.80
N GLY A 216 -6.20 25.31 12.66
CA GLY A 216 -5.68 24.04 12.17
C GLY A 216 -6.76 22.98 11.99
N VAL A 217 -6.43 21.93 11.24
CA VAL A 217 -7.30 20.76 11.05
C VAL A 217 -7.28 19.87 12.29
N ASP A 218 -8.36 19.09 12.49
CA ASP A 218 -8.41 18.10 13.57
C ASP A 218 -7.43 16.94 13.34
N ARG A 219 -7.24 16.55 12.07
CA ARG A 219 -6.34 15.47 11.64
C ARG A 219 -5.62 15.85 10.35
N SER A 220 -4.40 15.36 10.19
CA SER A 220 -3.66 15.40 8.94
C SER A 220 -3.21 13.99 8.58
N VAL A 221 -3.29 13.63 7.30
CA VAL A 221 -2.88 12.33 6.74
C VAL A 221 -1.99 12.53 5.52
#